data_AF-A0A419ESZ8-F1
#
_entry.id   AF-A0A419ESZ8-F1
#
_cell.length_a   1.000
_cell.length_b   1.000
_cell.length_c   1.000
_cell.angle_alpha   90.00
_cell.angle_beta   90.00
_cell.angle_gamma   90.00
#
_symmetry.space_group_name_H-M   'P 1'
#
loop_
_entity.id
_entity.type
_entity.pdbx_description
1 polymer ?
#
loop_
_entity_poly.entity_id
_entity_poly.type
_entity_poly.pdbx_seq_one_letter_code
_entity_poly.pdbx_strand_id
1 'polypeptide(L)'
;MNNKNRKAEKEKEASKMAAKSAGPTKPPTSYAGVGKRTLLDDKVQKPSKEEEKYFEQKELEQLKKFREEEKARKEAEEQERAQKIHHCKCPKCYGDLEEIVFKKKVRIDKCTQCGGVWLDNGELETLAGHGESFLSSFFEHLTGKGKHKKA
;
A
#
# COMPACT_ATOMS: atom_id res chain seq x y z
N MET A 1 -21.64 -15.07 5.86
CA MET A 1 -20.31 -15.54 6.31
C MET A 1 -19.33 -14.38 6.28
N ASN A 2 -18.77 -14.03 7.44
CA ASN A 2 -18.15 -12.72 7.70
C ASN A 2 -16.76 -12.55 7.07
N ASN A 3 -16.50 -11.34 6.55
CA ASN A 3 -15.26 -10.90 5.91
C ASN A 3 -14.01 -10.99 6.82
N LYS A 4 -14.20 -11.11 8.14
CA LYS A 4 -13.15 -11.40 9.12
C LYS A 4 -12.53 -12.80 8.96
N ASN A 5 -13.30 -13.80 8.51
CA ASN A 5 -12.79 -15.17 8.38
C ASN A 5 -11.93 -15.35 7.12
N ARG A 6 -12.19 -14.58 6.05
CA ARG A 6 -11.38 -14.62 4.81
C ARG A 6 -9.98 -14.04 4.99
N LYS A 7 -9.84 -13.07 5.90
CA LYS A 7 -8.53 -12.48 6.24
C LYS A 7 -7.68 -13.45 7.07
N ALA A 8 -8.30 -14.17 8.01
CA ALA A 8 -7.63 -15.17 8.83
C ALA A 8 -7.16 -16.41 8.03
N GLU A 9 -7.91 -16.82 6.99
CA GLU A 9 -7.47 -17.92 6.12
C GLU A 9 -6.36 -17.50 5.16
N LYS A 10 -6.41 -16.28 4.61
CA LYS A 10 -5.33 -15.74 3.76
C LYS A 10 -4.01 -15.54 4.51
N GLU A 11 -4.04 -15.21 5.81
CA GLU A 11 -2.84 -15.07 6.65
C GLU A 11 -2.21 -16.44 7.01
N LYS A 12 -3.02 -17.50 7.12
CA LYS A 12 -2.53 -18.89 7.33
C LYS A 12 -1.97 -19.55 6.06
N GLU A 13 -2.41 -19.11 4.88
CA GLU A 13 -1.89 -19.60 3.60
C GLU A 13 -0.57 -18.91 3.22
N ALA A 14 -0.42 -17.61 3.52
CA ALA A 14 0.83 -16.87 3.32
C ALA A 14 1.98 -17.37 4.21
N SER A 15 1.69 -17.80 5.44
CA SER A 15 2.68 -18.37 6.36
C SER A 15 3.15 -19.77 5.97
N LYS A 16 2.44 -20.49 5.09
CA LYS A 16 2.83 -21.81 4.59
C LYS A 16 3.79 -21.77 3.39
N MET A 17 3.99 -20.59 2.78
CA MET A 17 4.89 -20.40 1.64
C MET A 17 6.29 -19.86 1.99
N ALA A 18 6.57 -19.58 3.28
CA ALA A 18 7.83 -18.99 3.73
C ALA A 18 8.98 -20.00 4.01
N ALA A 19 8.83 -21.28 3.66
CA ALA A 19 9.79 -22.33 4.08
C ALA A 19 10.35 -23.20 2.95
N LYS A 20 10.44 -22.70 1.72
CA LYS A 20 11.19 -23.37 0.63
C LYS A 20 11.91 -22.37 -0.28
N SER A 21 13.00 -21.81 0.22
CA SER A 21 14.18 -21.57 -0.62
C SER A 21 15.37 -21.43 0.31
N ALA A 22 16.12 -22.52 0.41
CA ALA A 22 17.47 -22.47 0.91
C ALA A 22 18.20 -21.38 0.12
N GLY A 23 18.66 -20.34 0.80
CA GLY A 23 19.63 -19.42 0.22
C GLY A 23 20.84 -20.22 -0.25
N PRO A 24 21.60 -19.74 -1.24
CA PRO A 24 22.85 -20.38 -1.62
C PRO A 24 23.73 -20.46 -0.37
N THR A 25 23.90 -21.69 0.12
CA THR A 25 24.87 -22.01 1.16
C THR A 25 26.21 -21.50 0.67
N LYS A 26 26.87 -20.68 1.49
CA LYS A 26 28.25 -20.27 1.25
C LYS A 26 29.02 -21.55 0.86
N PRO A 27 29.77 -21.58 -0.26
CA PRO A 27 30.60 -22.74 -0.55
C PRO A 27 31.52 -22.95 0.67
N PRO A 28 31.66 -24.19 1.17
CA PRO A 28 32.49 -24.45 2.32
C PRO A 28 33.89 -23.93 2.07
N THR A 29 34.39 -23.16 3.03
CA THR A 29 35.75 -22.65 3.04
C THR A 29 36.72 -23.81 3.12
N SER A 30 37.57 -24.02 2.12
CA SER A 30 38.88 -24.68 2.31
C SER A 30 39.75 -24.65 1.04
N TYR A 31 40.28 -23.48 0.69
CA TYR A 31 41.63 -23.46 0.08
C TYR A 31 42.67 -23.45 1.21
N ALA A 32 42.62 -24.50 2.03
CA ALA A 32 43.64 -24.82 3.01
C ALA A 32 43.92 -26.32 2.85
N GLY A 33 44.98 -26.60 2.10
CA GLY A 33 45.75 -27.85 2.13
C GLY A 33 45.01 -29.17 1.91
N VAL A 34 45.00 -29.67 0.67
CA VAL A 34 44.89 -31.11 0.41
C VAL A 34 46.12 -31.55 -0.38
N GLY A 35 46.89 -32.44 0.24
CA GLY A 35 48.17 -32.92 -0.23
C GLY A 35 48.10 -33.87 -1.43
N LYS A 36 49.29 -34.02 -2.04
CA LYS A 36 49.75 -35.01 -3.02
C LYS A 36 48.83 -35.26 -4.23
N ARG A 37 49.08 -34.43 -5.24
CA ARG A 37 48.66 -34.52 -6.65
C ARG A 37 49.04 -35.88 -7.26
N THR A 38 48.06 -36.69 -7.66
CA THR A 38 48.26 -37.85 -8.54
C THR A 38 47.72 -37.54 -9.93
N LEU A 39 48.65 -37.28 -10.87
CA LEU A 39 48.70 -37.58 -12.32
C LEU A 39 47.42 -37.79 -13.16
N LEU A 40 46.31 -37.15 -12.82
CA LEU A 40 45.20 -36.86 -13.74
C LEU A 40 44.95 -35.36 -13.71
N ASP A 41 45.89 -34.61 -14.30
CA ASP A 41 45.66 -33.27 -14.81
C ASP A 41 44.73 -33.39 -16.04
N ASP A 42 43.51 -33.86 -15.83
CA ASP A 42 42.44 -33.75 -16.81
C ASP A 42 42.12 -32.27 -16.90
N LYS A 43 42.44 -31.71 -18.08
CA LYS A 43 42.25 -30.33 -18.49
C LYS A 43 40.85 -29.86 -18.14
N VAL A 44 40.64 -29.31 -16.95
CA VAL A 44 39.46 -28.52 -16.65
C VAL A 44 39.61 -27.27 -17.51
N GLN A 45 39.04 -27.32 -18.71
CA GLN A 45 38.96 -26.17 -19.59
C GLN A 45 38.25 -25.08 -18.80
N LYS A 46 39.01 -24.06 -18.39
CA LYS A 46 38.39 -22.86 -17.85
C LYS A 46 37.45 -22.32 -18.92
N PRO A 47 36.19 -22.03 -18.58
CA PRO A 47 35.26 -21.41 -19.52
C PRO A 47 35.93 -20.17 -20.12
N SER A 48 35.65 -19.92 -21.40
CA SER A 48 36.31 -18.84 -22.14
C SER A 48 36.03 -17.48 -21.47
N LYS A 49 36.90 -16.49 -21.68
CA LYS A 49 36.68 -15.11 -21.19
C LYS A 49 35.33 -14.51 -21.65
N GLU A 50 34.70 -15.08 -22.67
CA GLU A 50 33.39 -14.66 -23.18
C GLU A 50 32.25 -15.27 -22.36
N GLU A 51 32.38 -16.52 -21.92
CA GLU A 51 31.40 -17.19 -21.05
C GLU A 51 31.36 -16.51 -19.66
N GLU A 52 32.52 -16.15 -19.10
CA GLU A 52 32.60 -15.40 -17.84
C GLU A 52 31.82 -14.08 -17.90
N LYS A 53 32.00 -13.28 -18.95
CA LYS A 53 31.26 -12.02 -19.16
C LYS A 53 29.77 -12.24 -19.34
N TYR A 54 29.37 -13.30 -20.03
CA TYR A 54 27.96 -13.65 -20.21
C TYR A 54 27.29 -13.97 -18.86
N PHE A 55 27.96 -14.74 -18.01
CA PHE A 55 27.46 -15.05 -16.68
C PHE A 55 27.37 -13.80 -15.79
N GLU A 56 28.38 -12.93 -15.79
CA GLU A 56 28.35 -11.65 -15.06
C GLU A 56 27.18 -10.76 -15.51
N GLN A 57 26.96 -10.65 -16.83
CA GLN A 57 25.83 -9.88 -17.37
C GLN A 57 24.49 -10.47 -16.93
N LYS A 58 24.36 -11.80 -16.93
CA LYS A 58 23.15 -12.49 -16.48
C LYS A 58 22.88 -12.30 -14.99
N GLU A 59 23.92 -12.35 -14.16
CA GLU A 59 23.79 -12.09 -12.72
C GLU A 59 23.40 -10.64 -12.44
N LEU A 60 23.99 -9.68 -13.15
CA LEU A 60 23.61 -8.27 -13.06
C LEU A 60 22.17 -8.03 -13.50
N GLU A 61 21.72 -8.66 -14.58
CA GLU A 61 20.34 -8.60 -15.06
C GLU A 61 19.36 -9.16 -14.01
N GLN A 62 19.65 -10.34 -13.46
CA GLN A 62 18.85 -10.97 -12.42
C GLN A 62 18.78 -10.11 -11.14
N LEU A 63 19.91 -9.54 -10.72
CA LEU A 63 19.98 -8.68 -9.54
C LEU A 63 19.24 -7.34 -9.74
N LYS A 64 19.32 -6.75 -10.94
CA LYS A 64 18.56 -5.54 -11.29
C LYS A 64 17.06 -5.83 -11.26
N LYS A 65 16.63 -6.91 -11.91
CA LYS A 65 15.24 -7.34 -11.93
C LYS A 65 14.69 -7.57 -10.51
N PHE A 66 15.42 -8.31 -9.68
CA PHE A 66 15.01 -8.54 -8.29
C PHE A 66 14.89 -7.22 -7.49
N ARG A 67 15.83 -6.29 -7.67
CA ARG A 67 15.78 -4.98 -7.01
C ARG A 67 14.59 -4.14 -7.49
N GLU A 68 14.29 -4.16 -8.77
CA GLU A 68 13.16 -3.44 -9.36
C GLU A 68 11.83 -4.01 -8.86
N GLU A 69 11.69 -5.34 -8.82
CA GLU A 69 10.51 -6.01 -8.26
C GLU A 69 10.31 -5.71 -6.77
N GLU A 70 11.39 -5.78 -5.98
CA GLU A 70 11.35 -5.43 -4.55
C GLU A 70 10.99 -3.95 -4.33
N LYS A 71 11.54 -3.05 -5.14
CA LYS A 71 11.24 -1.62 -5.10
C LYS A 71 9.77 -1.36 -5.46
N ALA A 72 9.28 -1.95 -6.56
CA ALA A 72 7.89 -1.83 -6.96
C ALA A 72 6.93 -2.38 -5.88
N ARG A 73 7.27 -3.49 -5.22
CA ARG A 73 6.48 -4.03 -4.10
C ARG A 73 6.41 -3.05 -2.94
N LYS A 74 7.55 -2.48 -2.53
CA LYS A 74 7.63 -1.51 -1.43
C LYS A 74 6.87 -0.23 -1.76
N GLU A 75 7.00 0.28 -2.97
CA GLU A 75 6.27 1.47 -3.45
C GLU A 75 4.76 1.23 -3.46
N ALA A 76 4.30 0.05 -3.92
CA ALA A 76 2.88 -0.30 -3.89
C ALA A 76 2.35 -0.39 -2.45
N GLU A 77 3.10 -0.99 -1.53
CA GLU A 77 2.74 -1.07 -0.10
C GLU A 77 2.66 0.33 0.54
N GLU A 78 3.61 1.21 0.24
CA GLU A 78 3.63 2.59 0.72
C GLU A 78 2.45 3.39 0.17
N GLN A 79 2.16 3.28 -1.12
CA GLN A 79 1.00 3.90 -1.75
C GLN A 79 -0.32 3.43 -1.10
N GLU A 80 -0.46 2.13 -0.84
CA GLU A 80 -1.64 1.58 -0.16
C GLU A 80 -1.78 2.14 1.27
N ARG A 81 -0.68 2.25 2.01
CA ARG A 81 -0.66 2.84 3.37
C ARG A 81 -1.05 4.31 3.33
N ALA A 82 -0.48 5.10 2.42
CA ALA A 82 -0.78 6.52 2.28
C ALA A 82 -2.26 6.74 1.92
N GLN A 83 -2.79 5.97 0.98
CA GLN A 83 -4.22 6.04 0.62
C GLN A 83 -5.11 5.74 1.82
N LYS A 84 -4.80 4.72 2.63
CA LYS A 84 -5.58 4.38 3.84
C LYS A 84 -5.58 5.48 4.92
N ILE A 85 -4.51 6.26 5.04
CA ILE A 85 -4.42 7.33 6.04
C ILE A 85 -5.30 8.52 5.65
N HIS A 86 -5.41 8.84 4.36
CA HIS A 86 -6.14 10.01 3.90
C HIS A 86 -7.58 9.72 3.47
N HIS A 87 -7.90 8.47 3.13
CA HIS A 87 -9.25 8.08 2.73
C HIS A 87 -10.23 8.22 3.90
N CYS A 88 -11.30 8.99 3.71
CA CYS A 88 -12.32 9.30 4.73
C CYS A 88 -11.79 10.01 5.99
N LYS A 89 -10.66 10.72 5.89
CA LYS A 89 -10.14 11.55 6.98
C LYS A 89 -10.25 13.03 6.66
N CYS A 90 -10.62 13.82 7.67
CA CYS A 90 -10.67 15.27 7.54
C CYS A 90 -9.25 15.85 7.38
N PRO A 91 -8.96 16.64 6.33
CA PRO A 91 -7.64 17.24 6.15
C PRO A 91 -7.31 18.35 7.17
N LYS A 92 -8.31 18.83 7.93
CA LYS A 92 -8.09 19.84 8.98
C LYS A 92 -7.59 19.23 10.30
N CYS A 93 -8.17 18.10 10.72
CA CYS A 93 -7.93 17.52 12.05
C CYS A 93 -7.70 16.01 12.06
N TYR A 94 -7.61 15.36 10.89
CA TYR A 94 -7.43 13.92 10.72
C TYR A 94 -8.51 13.03 11.38
N GLY A 95 -9.62 13.61 11.80
CA GLY A 95 -10.77 12.89 12.33
C GLY A 95 -11.54 12.15 11.24
N ASP A 96 -12.32 11.14 11.64
CA ASP A 96 -13.20 10.38 10.75
C ASP A 96 -14.31 11.27 10.15
N LEU A 97 -14.55 11.07 8.86
CA LEU A 97 -15.70 11.61 8.14
C LEU A 97 -16.86 10.62 8.20
N GLU A 98 -18.04 11.12 8.55
CA GLU A 98 -19.29 10.36 8.54
C GLU A 98 -20.22 10.90 7.45
N GLU A 99 -20.73 10.00 6.61
CA GLU A 99 -21.71 10.33 5.58
C GLU A 99 -23.08 10.61 6.22
N ILE A 100 -23.58 11.84 6.04
CA ILE A 100 -24.90 12.27 6.51
C ILE A 100 -25.79 12.58 5.31
N VAL A 101 -27.06 12.19 5.41
CA VAL A 101 -28.06 12.49 4.37
C VAL A 101 -28.78 13.80 4.69
N PHE A 102 -28.45 14.86 3.98
CA PHE A 102 -29.13 16.14 4.09
C PHE A 102 -30.46 16.14 3.31
N LYS A 103 -31.55 16.44 4.02
CA LYS A 103 -32.93 16.58 3.47
C LYS A 103 -33.34 15.47 2.49
N LYS A 104 -32.87 14.23 2.73
CA LYS A 104 -33.17 13.01 1.95
C LYS A 104 -32.69 13.01 0.49
N LYS A 105 -31.87 13.97 0.06
CA LYS A 105 -31.46 14.10 -1.35
C LYS A 105 -29.96 14.15 -1.58
N VAL A 106 -29.19 14.68 -0.62
CA VAL A 106 -27.75 14.89 -0.80
C VAL A 106 -27.02 14.16 0.31
N ARG A 107 -26.04 13.34 -0.07
CA ARG A 107 -25.11 12.69 0.85
C ARG A 107 -23.91 13.62 0.99
N ILE A 108 -23.42 13.78 2.20
CA ILE A 108 -22.42 14.79 2.53
C ILE A 108 -21.55 14.23 3.64
N ASP A 109 -20.24 14.44 3.56
CA ASP A 109 -19.31 13.96 4.57
C ASP A 109 -19.08 15.02 5.65
N LYS A 110 -19.42 14.68 6.89
CA LYS A 110 -19.21 15.54 8.06
C LYS A 110 -18.13 14.97 8.97
N CYS A 111 -17.15 15.79 9.32
CA CYS A 111 -16.16 15.44 10.33
C CYS A 111 -16.77 15.43 11.74
N THR A 112 -16.59 14.33 12.46
CA THR A 112 -17.08 14.15 13.83
C THR A 112 -16.35 15.01 14.86
N GLN A 113 -15.10 15.40 14.57
CA GLN A 113 -14.27 16.14 15.52
C GLN A 113 -14.37 17.66 15.35
N CYS A 114 -14.11 18.17 14.14
CA CYS A 114 -14.08 19.61 13.88
C CYS A 114 -15.38 20.18 13.32
N GLY A 115 -16.35 19.32 12.97
CA GLY A 115 -17.61 19.72 12.34
C GLY A 115 -17.47 20.21 10.90
N GLY A 116 -16.28 20.10 10.29
CA GLY A 116 -16.06 20.45 8.88
C GLY A 116 -16.88 19.57 7.94
N VAL A 117 -17.30 20.13 6.82
CA VAL A 117 -18.16 19.48 5.83
C VAL A 117 -17.44 19.41 4.49
N TRP A 118 -17.49 18.24 3.88
CA TRP A 118 -16.80 17.90 2.65
C TRP A 118 -17.84 17.39 1.65
N LEU A 119 -17.71 17.87 0.42
CA LEU A 119 -18.64 17.61 -0.68
C LEU A 119 -17.85 17.04 -1.83
N ASP A 120 -18.38 15.96 -2.42
CA ASP A 120 -17.81 15.38 -3.63
C ASP A 120 -18.23 16.17 -4.88
N ASN A 121 -17.57 15.87 -5.99
CA ASN A 121 -17.87 16.49 -7.28
C ASN A 121 -19.33 16.22 -7.70
N GLY A 122 -20.10 17.27 -7.99
CA GLY A 122 -21.53 17.17 -8.33
C GLY A 122 -22.50 17.32 -7.16
N GLU A 123 -22.03 17.19 -5.92
CA GLU A 123 -22.89 17.35 -4.74
C GLU A 123 -23.21 18.81 -4.46
N LEU A 124 -22.25 19.71 -4.67
CA LEU A 124 -22.44 21.15 -4.51
C LEU A 124 -23.44 21.71 -5.52
N GLU A 125 -23.37 21.27 -6.79
CA GLU A 125 -24.31 21.64 -7.84
C GLU A 125 -25.72 21.17 -7.48
N THR A 126 -25.83 19.97 -6.91
CA THR A 126 -27.10 19.45 -6.40
C THR A 126 -27.61 20.34 -5.26
N LEU A 127 -26.77 20.81 -4.34
CA LEU A 127 -27.19 21.74 -3.28
C LEU A 127 -27.60 23.12 -3.83
N ALA A 128 -26.83 23.67 -4.77
CA ALA A 128 -27.04 24.99 -5.35
C ALA A 128 -28.28 25.06 -6.26
N GLY A 129 -28.57 23.98 -7.00
CA GLY A 129 -29.73 23.89 -7.89
C GLY A 129 -31.09 23.94 -7.18
N HIS A 130 -31.11 23.81 -5.84
CA HIS A 130 -32.34 23.90 -5.04
C HIS A 130 -32.63 25.33 -4.52
N GLY A 131 -31.88 26.35 -4.96
CA GLY A 131 -32.11 27.77 -4.68
C GLY A 131 -31.36 28.31 -3.45
N GLU A 132 -31.18 29.63 -3.36
CA GLU A 132 -30.39 30.29 -2.29
C GLU A 132 -30.90 29.99 -0.87
N SER A 133 -32.22 29.85 -0.71
CA SER A 133 -32.84 29.48 0.56
C SER A 133 -32.44 28.08 1.04
N PHE A 134 -32.12 27.17 0.11
CA PHE A 134 -31.70 25.82 0.43
C PHE A 134 -30.25 25.79 0.95
N LEU A 135 -29.35 26.55 0.33
CA LEU A 135 -27.97 26.75 0.81
C LEU A 135 -27.95 27.47 2.16
N SER A 136 -28.76 28.52 2.34
CA SER A 136 -28.88 29.21 3.64
C SER A 136 -29.32 28.26 4.75
N SER A 137 -30.38 27.48 4.51
CA SER A 137 -30.86 26.47 5.47
C SER A 137 -29.85 25.33 5.71
N PHE A 138 -29.05 24.98 4.70
CA PHE A 138 -27.97 24.01 4.81
C PHE A 138 -26.85 24.53 5.71
N PHE A 139 -26.34 25.74 5.47
CA PHE A 139 -25.34 26.37 6.33
C PHE A 139 -25.85 26.59 7.75
N GLU A 140 -27.12 26.95 7.95
CA GLU A 140 -27.72 27.08 9.28
C GLU A 140 -27.79 25.73 10.02
N HIS A 141 -28.16 24.66 9.32
CA HIS A 141 -28.19 23.30 9.88
C HIS A 141 -26.80 22.80 10.26
N LEU A 142 -25.78 23.12 9.45
CA LEU A 142 -24.40 22.72 9.70
C LEU A 142 -23.72 23.52 10.80
N THR A 143 -23.96 24.83 10.85
CA THR A 143 -23.34 25.74 11.83
C THR A 143 -24.04 25.77 13.18
N GLY A 144 -25.19 25.09 13.30
CA GLY A 144 -25.80 24.78 14.60
C GLY A 144 -26.00 26.00 15.48
N LYS A 145 -26.68 27.05 14.98
CA LYS A 145 -27.21 28.07 15.88
C LYS A 145 -28.37 27.46 16.67
N GLY A 146 -28.05 26.95 17.86
CA GLY A 146 -29.04 26.61 18.88
C GLY A 146 -29.98 27.79 19.09
N LYS A 147 -31.28 27.57 18.87
CA LYS A 147 -32.31 28.51 19.32
C LYS A 147 -32.16 28.62 20.83
N HIS A 148 -31.56 29.71 21.30
CA HIS A 148 -31.69 30.11 22.70
C HIS A 148 -33.19 30.26 22.98
N LYS A 149 -33.78 29.28 23.67
CA LYS A 149 -35.05 29.49 24.37
C LYS A 149 -34.76 30.62 25.36
N LYS A 150 -35.26 31.83 25.08
CA LYS A 150 -35.42 32.84 26.12
C LYS A 150 -36.43 32.27 27.13
N ALA A 151 -36.05 32.41 28.40
CA ALA A 151 -36.80 32.00 29.58
C ALA A 151 -38.23 32.52 29.59
#